data_AF-A0A7C4JDS5-F1
#
_entry.id   AF-A0A7C4JDS5-F1
#
_cell.length_a   1.000
_cell.length_b   1.000
_cell.length_c   1.000
_cell.angle_alpha   90.00
_cell.angle_beta   90.00
_cell.angle_gamma   90.00
#
_symmetry.space_group_name_H-M   'P 1'
#
loop_
_entity.id
_entity.type
_entity.pdbx_description
1 polymer ?
#
loop_
_entity_poly.entity_id
_entity_poly.type
_entity_poly.pdbx_seq_one_letter_code
_entity_poly.pdbx_strand_id
1 'polypeptide(L)'
;MKILKKESHIQEIKTQIIYYAHPMETHITYLEHIMEESVKKLFGRVHHINEWSKLKKFVGENSHRKLKEFKTQMNELANMYRKIPEDDAKKLGHNIMEILKSNMRANQSILLSPSTFSEVFSYFPPKRGRAIIDEFKRKAFPSFCYGLIDHCDIMVAHGYILDDYTRRILKSWLELPWYFRREEREYSNGIIQLVETETNLLSPGVCCEIKYALNKEMKVYFFQNEELEEITREDFNMLKAISFDGYYSYNKIWQPIARHTYQCLTELYYRN
;
A
#
# COMPACT_ATOMS: atom_id res chain seq x y z
N MET A 1 11.97 -45.53 34.14
CA MET A 1 12.39 -44.62 33.04
C MET A 1 11.21 -44.40 32.12
N LYS A 2 10.51 -43.25 32.22
CA LYS A 2 9.37 -42.92 31.34
C LYS A 2 9.91 -42.12 30.15
N ILE A 3 9.78 -42.68 28.95
CA ILE A 3 10.08 -42.00 27.70
C ILE A 3 8.90 -41.05 27.41
N LEU A 4 9.11 -39.76 27.60
CA LEU A 4 8.18 -38.72 27.14
C LEU A 4 8.32 -38.61 25.63
N LYS A 5 7.31 -39.09 24.90
CA LYS A 5 7.12 -38.77 23.49
C LYS A 5 6.91 -37.26 23.37
N LYS A 6 7.86 -36.58 22.74
CA LYS A 6 7.73 -35.20 22.32
C LYS A 6 6.76 -35.18 21.14
N GLU A 7 5.50 -34.87 21.39
CA GLU A 7 4.53 -34.59 20.33
C GLU A 7 4.98 -33.32 19.62
N SER A 8 5.63 -33.50 18.48
CA SER A 8 5.85 -32.42 17.53
C SER A 8 4.51 -32.10 16.89
N HIS A 9 3.80 -31.11 17.43
CA HIS A 9 2.75 -30.41 16.67
C HIS A 9 3.42 -29.75 15.46
N ILE A 10 3.41 -30.46 14.33
CA ILE A 10 3.63 -29.87 13.02
C ILE A 10 2.41 -29.00 12.80
N GLN A 11 2.54 -27.71 13.13
CA GLN A 11 1.58 -26.69 12.73
C GLN A 11 1.57 -26.73 11.19
N GLU A 12 0.47 -27.17 10.59
CA GLU A 12 0.28 -27.08 9.15
C GLU A 12 0.51 -25.62 8.75
N ILE A 13 1.57 -25.35 8.00
CA ILE A 13 1.91 -24.00 7.55
C ILE A 13 0.90 -23.63 6.47
N LYS A 14 -0.22 -23.05 6.91
CA LYS A 14 -1.27 -22.59 6.03
C LYS A 14 -0.71 -21.46 5.17
N THR A 15 -0.87 -21.60 3.87
CA THR A 15 -0.70 -20.56 2.86
C THR A 15 -1.31 -19.24 3.34
N GLN A 16 -0.57 -18.13 3.20
CA GLN A 16 -0.93 -16.83 3.77
C GLN A 16 -0.90 -15.73 2.72
N ILE A 17 -1.91 -14.86 2.69
CA ILE A 17 -1.89 -13.63 1.90
C ILE A 17 -1.73 -12.44 2.83
N ILE A 18 -0.65 -11.69 2.59
CA ILE A 18 -0.26 -10.50 3.32
C ILE A 18 -0.59 -9.29 2.45
N TYR A 19 -1.51 -8.45 2.92
CA TYR A 19 -1.79 -7.16 2.29
C TYR A 19 -0.67 -6.18 2.60
N TYR A 20 -0.16 -5.47 1.60
CA TYR A 20 0.88 -4.47 1.76
C TYR A 20 0.34 -3.05 1.51
N ALA A 21 0.12 -2.29 2.58
CA ALA A 21 -0.22 -0.87 2.53
C ALA A 21 1.06 -0.01 2.42
N HIS A 22 1.24 0.68 1.30
CA HIS A 22 2.42 1.54 1.04
C HIS A 22 1.95 3.00 0.81
N PRO A 23 2.66 4.00 1.33
CA PRO A 23 2.22 5.40 1.31
C PRO A 23 2.29 6.06 -0.07
N MET A 24 2.92 5.40 -1.06
CA MET A 24 3.13 5.95 -2.40
C MET A 24 2.67 4.99 -3.50
N GLU A 25 2.35 5.48 -4.67
CA GLU A 25 1.99 4.64 -5.83
C GLU A 25 3.20 4.32 -6.73
N THR A 26 4.41 4.31 -6.16
CA THR A 26 5.64 4.02 -6.91
C THR A 26 6.15 2.65 -6.55
N HIS A 27 6.44 1.86 -7.59
CA HIS A 27 7.03 0.53 -7.49
C HIS A 27 8.55 0.61 -7.42
N ILE A 28 9.18 -0.43 -6.85
CA ILE A 28 10.63 -0.65 -6.84
C ILE A 28 11.34 0.52 -6.14
N THR A 29 10.77 0.97 -5.02
CA THR A 29 11.46 1.91 -4.12
C THR A 29 12.40 1.14 -3.20
N TYR A 30 13.42 1.81 -2.68
CA TYR A 30 14.26 1.20 -1.64
C TYR A 30 13.44 0.80 -0.40
N LEU A 31 12.34 1.53 -0.12
CA LEU A 31 11.39 1.20 0.93
C LEU A 31 10.69 -0.14 0.67
N GLU A 32 10.22 -0.40 -0.56
CA GLU A 32 9.66 -1.71 -0.90
C GLU A 32 10.66 -2.85 -0.67
N HIS A 33 11.94 -2.61 -0.93
CA HIS A 33 13.00 -3.60 -0.67
C HIS A 33 13.20 -3.85 0.84
N ILE A 34 13.33 -2.79 1.64
CA ILE A 34 13.44 -2.90 3.12
C ILE A 34 12.23 -3.63 3.69
N MET A 35 11.03 -3.29 3.22
CA MET A 35 9.79 -3.93 3.63
C MET A 35 9.75 -5.39 3.25
N GLU A 36 10.12 -5.74 2.03
CA GLU A 36 10.16 -7.13 1.58
C GLU A 36 11.12 -7.98 2.42
N GLU A 37 12.30 -7.47 2.75
CA GLU A 37 13.26 -8.15 3.61
C GLU A 37 12.73 -8.31 5.05
N SER A 38 12.07 -7.29 5.58
CA SER A 38 11.46 -7.33 6.91
C SER A 38 10.31 -8.35 6.98
N VAL A 39 9.47 -8.39 5.95
CA VAL A 39 8.39 -9.38 5.81
C VAL A 39 8.98 -10.79 5.69
N LYS A 40 10.07 -10.99 4.93
CA LYS A 40 10.75 -12.30 4.85
C LYS A 40 11.37 -12.71 6.19
N LYS A 41 11.96 -11.78 6.94
CA LYS A 41 12.50 -12.04 8.28
C LYS A 41 11.42 -12.57 9.22
N LEU A 42 10.21 -11.99 9.15
CA LEU A 42 9.11 -12.33 10.05
C LEU A 42 8.29 -13.55 9.60
N PHE A 43 7.99 -13.65 8.31
CA PHE A 43 7.08 -14.66 7.75
C PHE A 43 7.77 -15.75 6.90
N GLY A 44 9.10 -15.70 6.79
CA GLY A 44 9.90 -16.65 6.04
C GLY A 44 9.79 -16.47 4.53
N ARG A 45 9.45 -17.53 3.80
CA ARG A 45 9.43 -17.51 2.33
C ARG A 45 8.21 -16.75 1.80
N VAL A 46 8.45 -15.56 1.26
CA VAL A 46 7.43 -14.66 0.76
C VAL A 46 7.61 -14.39 -0.73
N HIS A 47 6.52 -14.43 -1.49
CA HIS A 47 6.46 -14.05 -2.90
C HIS A 47 5.81 -12.68 -3.04
N HIS A 48 6.60 -11.67 -3.39
CA HIS A 48 6.10 -10.31 -3.57
C HIS A 48 5.50 -10.12 -4.97
N ILE A 49 4.19 -9.89 -5.01
CA ILE A 49 3.44 -9.52 -6.21
C ILE A 49 3.22 -8.00 -6.15
N ASN A 50 4.10 -7.26 -6.83
CA ASN A 50 4.06 -5.80 -6.92
C ASN A 50 3.80 -5.27 -8.35
N GLU A 51 3.54 -6.15 -9.31
CA GLU A 51 3.23 -5.79 -10.69
C GLU A 51 2.33 -6.83 -11.35
N TRP A 52 1.53 -6.40 -12.32
CA TRP A 52 0.57 -7.25 -13.04
C TRP A 52 1.26 -8.42 -13.76
N SER A 53 2.48 -8.22 -14.25
CA SER A 53 3.26 -9.27 -14.91
C SER A 53 3.61 -10.43 -13.96
N LYS A 54 3.99 -10.11 -12.72
CA LYS A 54 4.25 -11.10 -11.65
C LYS A 54 2.97 -11.81 -11.23
N LEU A 55 1.86 -11.07 -11.11
CA LEU A 55 0.55 -11.66 -10.82
C LEU A 55 0.16 -12.74 -11.85
N LYS A 56 0.37 -12.47 -13.14
CA LYS A 56 0.14 -13.48 -14.20
C LYS A 56 1.04 -14.70 -14.06
N LYS A 57 2.32 -14.52 -13.76
CA LYS A 57 3.27 -15.65 -13.57
C LYS A 57 2.89 -16.51 -12.36
N PHE A 58 2.19 -15.93 -11.39
CA PHE A 58 1.79 -16.63 -10.18
C PHE A 58 0.56 -17.54 -10.39
N VAL A 59 -0.34 -17.18 -11.30
CA VAL A 59 -1.57 -17.94 -11.55
C VAL A 59 -1.45 -18.88 -12.75
N GLY A 60 -2.21 -19.98 -12.75
CA GLY A 60 -2.24 -20.93 -13.88
C GLY A 60 -2.94 -20.39 -15.13
N GLU A 61 -2.84 -21.11 -16.24
CA GLU A 61 -3.35 -20.71 -17.57
C GLU A 61 -4.87 -20.42 -17.59
N ASN A 62 -5.67 -21.27 -16.93
CA ASN A 62 -7.12 -21.04 -16.78
C ASN A 62 -7.45 -19.75 -16.01
N SER A 63 -6.56 -19.33 -15.12
CA SER A 63 -6.69 -18.12 -14.31
C SER A 63 -6.26 -16.87 -15.08
N HIS A 64 -5.44 -16.99 -16.13
CA HIS A 64 -5.12 -15.85 -17.01
C HIS A 64 -6.35 -15.29 -17.71
N ARG A 65 -7.30 -16.16 -18.10
CA ARG A 65 -8.57 -15.70 -18.69
C ARG A 65 -9.38 -14.88 -17.68
N LYS A 66 -9.50 -15.35 -16.44
CA LYS A 66 -10.17 -14.63 -15.35
C LYS A 66 -9.47 -13.31 -15.01
N LEU A 67 -8.13 -13.28 -15.02
CA LEU A 67 -7.37 -12.03 -14.83
C LEU A 67 -7.63 -11.04 -15.99
N LYS A 68 -7.78 -11.52 -17.22
CA LYS A 68 -8.13 -10.68 -18.36
C LYS A 68 -9.55 -10.11 -18.23
N GLU A 69 -10.51 -10.93 -17.82
CA GLU A 69 -11.89 -10.50 -17.54
C GLU A 69 -11.93 -9.46 -16.41
N PHE A 70 -11.19 -9.68 -15.31
CA PHE A 70 -11.03 -8.73 -14.23
C PHE A 70 -10.48 -7.38 -14.72
N LYS A 71 -9.45 -7.41 -15.57
CA LYS A 71 -8.88 -6.20 -16.17
C LYS A 71 -9.92 -5.43 -16.98
N THR A 72 -10.77 -6.13 -17.74
CA THR A 72 -11.91 -5.52 -18.46
C THR A 72 -12.91 -4.91 -17.50
N GLN A 73 -13.31 -5.62 -16.44
CA GLN A 73 -14.28 -5.11 -15.45
C GLN A 73 -13.76 -3.88 -14.70
N MET A 74 -12.48 -3.84 -14.31
CA MET A 74 -11.91 -2.62 -13.71
C MET A 74 -11.92 -1.44 -14.68
N ASN A 75 -11.65 -1.69 -15.97
CA ASN A 75 -11.75 -0.63 -16.99
C ASN A 75 -13.18 -0.15 -17.18
N GLU A 76 -14.16 -1.05 -17.22
CA GLU A 76 -15.59 -0.70 -17.29
C GLU A 76 -16.01 0.13 -16.08
N LEU A 77 -15.62 -0.30 -14.88
CA LEU A 77 -15.91 0.39 -13.63
C LEU A 77 -15.29 1.79 -13.61
N ALA A 78 -14.02 1.93 -14.02
CA ALA A 78 -13.38 3.24 -14.16
C ALA A 78 -14.11 4.13 -15.19
N ASN A 79 -14.60 3.55 -16.31
CA ASN A 79 -15.36 4.28 -17.33
C ASN A 79 -16.74 4.77 -16.86
N MET A 80 -17.31 4.21 -15.79
CA MET A 80 -18.57 4.69 -15.19
C MET A 80 -18.43 6.06 -14.51
N TYR A 81 -17.25 6.69 -14.57
CA TYR A 81 -16.91 8.08 -14.27
C TYR A 81 -17.97 8.90 -13.52
N ARG A 82 -17.62 9.38 -12.31
CA ARG A 82 -18.49 10.07 -11.34
C ARG A 82 -19.55 9.22 -10.64
N LYS A 83 -20.01 8.10 -11.22
CA LYS A 83 -21.02 7.19 -10.66
C LYS A 83 -20.47 5.79 -10.35
N ILE A 84 -19.21 5.71 -9.94
CA ILE A 84 -18.55 4.43 -9.67
C ILE A 84 -19.13 3.83 -8.38
N PRO A 85 -19.83 2.68 -8.42
CA PRO A 85 -20.39 2.08 -7.21
C PRO A 85 -19.29 1.49 -6.33
N GLU A 86 -19.27 1.86 -5.05
CA GLU A 86 -18.27 1.39 -4.08
C GLU A 86 -18.35 -0.12 -3.86
N ASP A 87 -19.57 -0.68 -3.83
CA ASP A 87 -19.80 -2.13 -3.69
C ASP A 87 -19.22 -2.93 -4.85
N ASP A 88 -19.35 -2.42 -6.08
CA ASP A 88 -18.77 -3.06 -7.27
C ASP A 88 -17.24 -3.02 -7.21
N ALA A 89 -16.65 -1.89 -6.79
CA ALA A 89 -15.21 -1.77 -6.59
C ALA A 89 -14.72 -2.77 -5.54
N LYS A 90 -15.43 -2.87 -4.42
CA LYS A 90 -15.13 -3.84 -3.35
C LYS A 90 -15.24 -5.28 -3.84
N LYS A 91 -16.29 -5.60 -4.59
CA LYS A 91 -16.49 -6.93 -5.19
C LYS A 91 -15.37 -7.30 -6.16
N LEU A 92 -14.83 -6.34 -6.91
CA LEU A 92 -13.65 -6.58 -7.76
C LEU A 92 -12.42 -6.94 -6.92
N GLY A 93 -12.17 -6.23 -5.82
CA GLY A 93 -11.11 -6.58 -4.87
C GLY A 93 -11.27 -8.01 -4.33
N HIS A 94 -12.49 -8.40 -3.96
CA HIS A 94 -12.78 -9.77 -3.55
C HIS A 94 -12.51 -10.80 -4.66
N ASN A 95 -13.00 -10.57 -5.88
CA ASN A 95 -12.85 -11.50 -7.00
C ASN A 95 -11.38 -11.82 -7.31
N ILE A 96 -10.49 -10.82 -7.24
CA ILE A 96 -9.06 -11.06 -7.50
C ILE A 96 -8.41 -11.89 -6.40
N MET A 97 -8.84 -11.72 -5.16
CA MET A 97 -8.37 -12.52 -4.03
C MET A 97 -8.81 -13.98 -4.15
N GLU A 98 -10.02 -14.25 -4.62
CA GLU A 98 -10.49 -15.61 -4.92
C GLU A 98 -9.67 -16.28 -6.03
N ILE A 99 -9.29 -15.52 -7.07
CA ILE A 99 -8.37 -16.01 -8.11
C ILE A 99 -7.01 -16.36 -7.48
N LEU A 100 -6.46 -15.49 -6.62
CA LEU A 100 -5.18 -15.76 -5.95
C LEU A 100 -5.24 -16.99 -5.06
N LYS A 101 -6.21 -17.06 -4.13
CA LYS A 101 -6.37 -18.16 -3.17
C LYS A 101 -6.54 -19.51 -3.87
N SER A 102 -7.33 -19.56 -4.95
CA SER A 102 -7.55 -20.80 -5.71
C SER A 102 -6.32 -21.29 -6.48
N ASN A 103 -5.28 -20.46 -6.63
CA ASN A 103 -4.06 -20.80 -7.38
C ASN A 103 -2.82 -20.92 -6.47
N MET A 104 -2.93 -20.61 -5.18
CA MET A 104 -1.81 -20.71 -4.26
C MET A 104 -1.45 -22.17 -3.99
N ARG A 105 -0.13 -22.45 -3.96
CA ARG A 105 0.38 -23.72 -3.47
C ARG A 105 0.43 -23.68 -1.94
N ALA A 106 0.36 -24.86 -1.31
CA ALA A 106 0.59 -25.02 0.13
C ALA A 106 1.96 -24.44 0.53
N ASN A 107 2.05 -23.91 1.75
CA ASN A 107 3.29 -23.41 2.37
C ASN A 107 3.92 -22.20 1.65
N GLN A 108 3.11 -21.28 1.13
CA GLN A 108 3.59 -20.04 0.52
C GLN A 108 2.90 -18.81 1.13
N SER A 109 3.69 -17.78 1.42
CA SER A 109 3.18 -16.45 1.74
C SER A 109 3.25 -15.55 0.50
N ILE A 110 2.18 -14.82 0.20
CA ILE A 110 2.17 -13.77 -0.83
C ILE A 110 2.15 -12.42 -0.14
N LEU A 111 3.03 -11.53 -0.57
CA LEU A 111 2.93 -10.11 -0.27
C LEU A 111 2.27 -9.41 -1.46
N LEU A 112 1.09 -8.83 -1.28
CA LEU A 112 0.31 -8.19 -2.35
C LEU A 112 0.11 -6.71 -2.04
N SER A 113 0.58 -5.85 -2.94
CA SER A 113 0.29 -4.41 -2.89
C SER A 113 -0.83 -4.04 -3.87
N PRO A 114 -1.77 -3.15 -3.49
CA PRO A 114 -2.77 -2.59 -4.43
C PRO A 114 -2.14 -1.90 -5.63
N SER A 115 -0.91 -1.41 -5.50
CA SER A 115 -0.16 -0.79 -6.59
C SER A 115 -0.01 -1.73 -7.79
N THR A 116 -0.01 -3.06 -7.59
CA THR A 116 0.00 -4.10 -8.64
C THR A 116 -1.04 -3.84 -9.74
N PHE A 117 -2.15 -3.21 -9.37
CA PHE A 117 -3.28 -2.94 -10.25
C PHE A 117 -3.18 -1.59 -10.99
N SER A 118 -2.13 -0.79 -10.71
CA SER A 118 -1.90 0.52 -11.34
C SER A 118 -1.74 0.42 -12.86
N GLU A 119 -1.11 -0.65 -13.36
CA GLU A 119 -0.93 -0.89 -14.81
C GLU A 119 -2.27 -1.03 -15.54
N VAL A 120 -3.34 -1.46 -14.87
CA VAL A 120 -4.68 -1.55 -15.49
C VAL A 120 -5.15 -0.17 -15.95
N PHE A 121 -4.76 0.89 -15.25
CA PHE A 121 -5.11 2.26 -15.57
C PHE A 121 -4.21 2.90 -16.65
N SER A 122 -3.17 2.21 -17.12
CA SER A 122 -2.23 2.77 -18.12
C SER A 122 -2.82 2.90 -19.54
N TYR A 123 -3.98 2.28 -19.82
CA TYR A 123 -4.60 2.25 -21.15
C TYR A 123 -5.50 3.44 -21.46
N PHE A 124 -5.76 4.32 -20.49
CA PHE A 124 -6.61 5.47 -20.74
C PHE A 124 -5.85 6.61 -21.46
N PRO A 125 -6.45 7.28 -22.46
CA PRO A 125 -5.79 8.39 -23.18
C PRO A 125 -5.35 9.51 -22.22
N PRO A 126 -4.17 10.16 -22.40
CA PRO A 126 -3.55 11.01 -21.38
C PRO A 126 -4.43 12.13 -20.78
N LYS A 127 -5.30 12.75 -21.58
CA LYS A 127 -6.14 13.89 -21.12
C LYS A 127 -7.45 13.46 -20.46
N ARG A 128 -8.15 12.46 -21.03
CA ARG A 128 -9.43 11.96 -20.49
C ARG A 128 -9.21 10.90 -19.41
N GLY A 129 -8.15 10.12 -19.57
CA GLY A 129 -7.74 9.07 -18.66
C GLY A 129 -7.32 9.59 -17.31
N ARG A 130 -6.57 10.68 -17.24
CA ARG A 130 -6.14 11.24 -15.95
C ARG A 130 -7.33 11.57 -15.05
N ALA A 131 -8.32 12.29 -15.56
CA ALA A 131 -9.53 12.63 -14.80
C ALA A 131 -10.32 11.38 -14.36
N ILE A 132 -10.41 10.36 -15.22
CA ILE A 132 -11.07 9.09 -14.89
C ILE A 132 -10.33 8.35 -13.77
N ILE A 133 -9.01 8.26 -13.88
CA ILE A 133 -8.14 7.57 -12.92
C ILE A 133 -8.15 8.29 -11.58
N ASP A 134 -8.02 9.61 -11.57
CA ASP A 134 -8.04 10.41 -10.34
C ASP A 134 -9.39 10.25 -9.62
N GLU A 135 -10.50 10.26 -10.35
CA GLU A 135 -11.82 10.06 -9.76
C GLU A 135 -12.03 8.62 -9.25
N PHE A 136 -11.53 7.61 -9.98
CA PHE A 136 -11.54 6.22 -9.51
C PHE A 136 -10.70 6.05 -8.23
N LYS A 137 -9.47 6.57 -8.22
CA LYS A 137 -8.59 6.57 -7.05
C LYS A 137 -9.21 7.25 -5.84
N ARG A 138 -9.94 8.34 -6.09
CA ARG A 138 -10.60 9.11 -5.04
C ARG A 138 -11.81 8.42 -4.43
N LYS A 139 -12.65 7.78 -5.25
CA LYS A 139 -13.95 7.27 -4.81
C LYS A 139 -13.98 5.76 -4.60
N ALA A 140 -13.44 5.01 -5.55
CA ALA A 140 -13.67 3.59 -5.66
C ALA A 140 -12.47 2.76 -5.22
N PHE A 141 -11.25 3.29 -5.39
CA PHE A 141 -10.02 2.58 -5.02
C PHE A 141 -9.93 2.24 -3.53
N PRO A 142 -10.38 3.08 -2.56
CA PRO A 142 -10.44 2.68 -1.16
C PRO A 142 -11.33 1.44 -0.96
N SER A 143 -12.53 1.42 -1.55
CA SER A 143 -13.45 0.29 -1.46
C SER A 143 -12.89 -0.96 -2.15
N PHE A 144 -12.20 -0.81 -3.28
CA PHE A 144 -11.44 -1.89 -3.91
C PHE A 144 -10.36 -2.46 -2.96
N CYS A 145 -9.58 -1.59 -2.31
CA CYS A 145 -8.59 -2.00 -1.32
C CYS A 145 -9.21 -2.73 -0.13
N TYR A 146 -10.37 -2.27 0.36
CA TYR A 146 -11.12 -2.98 1.40
C TYR A 146 -11.58 -4.37 0.95
N GLY A 147 -11.92 -4.54 -0.33
CA GLY A 147 -12.22 -5.85 -0.91
C GLY A 147 -11.02 -6.79 -0.95
N LEU A 148 -9.81 -6.26 -1.17
CA LEU A 148 -8.57 -7.02 -1.04
C LEU A 148 -8.33 -7.41 0.42
N ILE A 149 -8.41 -6.44 1.34
CA ILE A 149 -8.16 -6.61 2.78
C ILE A 149 -9.12 -7.64 3.38
N ASP A 150 -10.41 -7.63 3.02
CA ASP A 150 -11.40 -8.60 3.54
C ASP A 150 -10.99 -10.07 3.32
N HIS A 151 -10.10 -10.35 2.35
CA HIS A 151 -9.64 -11.69 2.03
C HIS A 151 -8.14 -11.92 2.30
N CYS A 152 -7.45 -10.97 2.94
CA CYS A 152 -6.08 -11.18 3.41
C CYS A 152 -6.08 -11.80 4.81
N ASP A 153 -4.99 -12.47 5.17
CA ASP A 153 -4.81 -13.06 6.51
C ASP A 153 -4.15 -12.07 7.47
N ILE A 154 -3.24 -11.24 6.94
CA ILE A 154 -2.44 -10.25 7.67
C ILE A 154 -2.32 -8.99 6.83
N MET A 155 -2.19 -7.84 7.48
CA MET A 155 -1.73 -6.60 6.85
C MET A 155 -0.32 -6.25 7.35
N VAL A 156 0.53 -5.82 6.43
CA VAL A 156 1.77 -5.09 6.73
C VAL A 156 1.65 -3.68 6.15
N ALA A 157 2.17 -2.70 6.88
CA ALA A 157 2.06 -1.31 6.48
C ALA A 157 3.32 -0.53 6.88
N HIS A 158 3.55 0.58 6.19
CA HIS A 158 4.43 1.64 6.68
C HIS A 158 3.94 3.00 6.20
N GLY A 159 4.37 4.06 6.85
CA GLY A 159 4.25 5.42 6.34
C GLY A 159 5.57 5.90 5.69
N TYR A 160 5.67 7.21 5.48
CA TYR A 160 6.89 7.86 5.07
C TYR A 160 7.93 7.78 6.19
N ILE A 161 9.00 7.01 5.99
CA ILE A 161 10.10 6.86 6.95
C ILE A 161 10.93 8.14 6.98
N LEU A 162 11.11 8.73 8.17
CA LEU A 162 11.77 10.02 8.37
C LEU A 162 13.08 9.88 9.15
N ASP A 163 14.11 9.34 8.50
CA ASP A 163 15.48 9.48 9.03
C ASP A 163 16.00 10.93 8.91
N ASP A 164 17.13 11.23 9.52
CA ASP A 164 17.71 12.58 9.53
C ASP A 164 17.96 13.14 8.12
N TYR A 165 18.34 12.27 7.18
CA TYR A 165 18.65 12.67 5.81
C TYR A 165 17.37 13.01 5.02
N THR A 166 16.39 12.13 5.08
CA THR A 166 15.07 12.27 4.46
C THR A 166 14.35 13.49 5.02
N ARG A 167 14.40 13.70 6.35
CA ARG A 167 13.86 14.87 7.05
C ARG A 167 14.44 16.17 6.50
N ARG A 168 15.77 16.24 6.34
CA ARG A 168 16.44 17.42 5.78
C ARG A 168 16.01 17.73 4.34
N ILE A 169 15.86 16.70 3.50
CA ILE A 169 15.43 16.88 2.10
C ILE A 169 13.98 17.36 2.05
N LEU A 170 13.06 16.67 2.74
CA LEU A 170 11.65 17.04 2.77
C LEU A 170 11.44 18.46 3.29
N LYS A 171 12.10 18.83 4.39
CA LYS A 171 12.05 20.20 4.94
C LYS A 171 12.52 21.23 3.91
N SER A 172 13.67 20.99 3.28
CA SER A 172 14.21 21.91 2.27
C SER A 172 13.19 22.16 1.15
N TRP A 173 12.51 21.12 0.66
CA TRP A 173 11.47 21.25 -0.35
C TRP A 173 10.22 22.00 0.12
N LEU A 174 9.80 21.77 1.37
CA LEU A 174 8.61 22.39 1.98
C LEU A 174 8.84 23.87 2.33
N GLU A 175 10.08 24.25 2.65
CA GLU A 175 10.51 25.62 2.97
C GLU A 175 10.76 26.49 1.73
N LEU A 176 10.90 25.88 0.54
CA LEU A 176 11.10 26.64 -0.69
C LEU A 176 9.96 27.66 -0.86
N PRO A 177 10.29 28.90 -1.27
CA PRO A 177 9.30 29.93 -1.53
C PRO A 177 8.62 29.64 -2.87
N TRP A 178 7.74 28.65 -2.87
CA TRP A 178 6.75 28.53 -3.92
C TRP A 178 5.81 29.74 -3.83
N TYR A 179 5.20 30.14 -4.95
CA TYR A 179 4.13 31.14 -4.97
C TYR A 179 2.85 30.60 -4.31
N PHE A 180 2.98 30.19 -3.04
CA PHE A 180 1.93 29.61 -2.23
C PHE A 180 0.96 30.69 -1.80
N ARG A 181 -0.31 30.37 -1.91
CA ARG A 181 -1.37 31.09 -1.20
C ARG A 181 -1.16 30.91 0.31
N ARG A 182 -1.79 31.77 1.11
CA ARG A 182 -1.68 31.71 2.58
C ARG A 182 -2.00 30.31 3.13
N GLU A 183 -3.08 29.69 2.66
CA GLU A 183 -3.53 28.35 3.07
C GLU A 183 -2.49 27.25 2.77
N GLU A 184 -1.82 27.34 1.62
CA GLU A 184 -0.78 26.40 1.20
C GLU A 184 0.49 26.53 2.05
N ARG A 185 0.80 27.75 2.48
CA ARG A 185 1.90 28.00 3.43
C ARG A 185 1.56 27.47 4.82
N GLU A 186 0.34 27.68 5.30
CA GLU A 186 -0.12 27.14 6.58
C GLU A 186 -0.08 25.59 6.56
N TYR A 187 -0.52 24.98 5.46
CA TYR A 187 -0.40 23.54 5.23
C TYR A 187 1.05 23.05 5.25
N SER A 188 1.94 23.71 4.49
CA SER A 188 3.37 23.36 4.45
C SER A 188 4.02 23.46 5.83
N ASN A 189 3.74 24.52 6.58
CA ASN A 189 4.24 24.70 7.95
C ASN A 189 3.76 23.59 8.90
N GLY A 190 2.49 23.17 8.79
CA GLY A 190 1.97 22.04 9.55
C GLY A 190 2.69 20.73 9.23
N ILE A 191 3.00 20.50 7.95
CA ILE A 191 3.79 19.33 7.55
C ILE A 191 5.23 19.43 8.04
N ILE A 192 5.86 20.60 8.03
CA ILE A 192 7.23 20.77 8.55
C ILE A 192 7.30 20.40 10.03
N GLN A 193 6.27 20.72 10.82
CA GLN A 193 6.23 20.31 12.23
C GLN A 193 6.17 18.79 12.39
N LEU A 194 5.32 18.12 11.60
CA LEU A 194 5.23 16.64 11.57
C LEU A 194 6.54 16.00 11.09
N VAL A 195 7.02 16.51 9.95
CA VAL A 195 8.42 16.67 9.53
C VAL A 195 9.47 16.40 10.60
N GLU A 196 9.43 17.26 11.61
CA GLU A 196 10.44 17.44 12.65
C GLU A 196 10.25 16.54 13.86
N THR A 197 9.03 16.14 14.19
CA THR A 197 8.76 15.38 15.42
C THR A 197 8.59 13.89 15.21
N GLU A 198 8.12 13.46 14.04
CA GLU A 198 7.71 12.07 13.83
C GLU A 198 8.81 11.25 13.19
N THR A 199 8.88 9.96 13.52
CA THR A 199 9.77 8.99 12.86
C THR A 199 9.13 8.41 11.59
N ASN A 200 7.80 8.40 11.55
CA ASN A 200 7.01 7.87 10.45
C ASN A 200 5.73 8.69 10.27
N LEU A 201 5.35 9.00 9.03
CA LEU A 201 4.10 9.71 8.73
C LEU A 201 3.20 8.89 7.84
N LEU A 202 1.96 8.66 8.25
CA LEU A 202 0.99 7.93 7.45
C LEU A 202 0.47 8.80 6.29
N SER A 203 0.34 8.20 5.12
CA SER A 203 -0.53 8.77 4.08
C SER A 203 -2.00 8.58 4.48
N PRO A 204 -2.92 9.43 4.01
CA PRO A 204 -4.34 9.27 4.27
C PRO A 204 -4.89 7.91 3.84
N GLY A 205 -4.38 7.37 2.71
CA GLY A 205 -4.77 6.05 2.21
C GLY A 205 -4.37 4.92 3.17
N VAL A 206 -3.09 4.88 3.56
CA VAL A 206 -2.57 3.88 4.51
C VAL A 206 -3.28 3.97 5.85
N CYS A 207 -3.55 5.20 6.32
CA CYS A 207 -4.31 5.44 7.56
C CYS A 207 -5.72 4.80 7.50
N CYS A 208 -6.45 4.99 6.39
CA CYS A 208 -7.76 4.38 6.18
C CYS A 208 -7.67 2.84 6.10
N GLU A 209 -6.68 2.30 5.40
CA GLU A 209 -6.46 0.86 5.23
C GLU A 209 -6.15 0.18 6.57
N ILE A 210 -5.21 0.71 7.36
CA ILE A 210 -4.87 0.20 8.70
C ILE A 210 -6.10 0.24 9.61
N LYS A 211 -6.81 1.38 9.64
CA LYS A 211 -8.02 1.54 10.45
C LYS A 211 -9.09 0.50 10.07
N TYR A 212 -9.28 0.27 8.76
CA TYR A 212 -10.21 -0.74 8.28
C TYR A 212 -9.81 -2.15 8.72
N ALA A 213 -8.53 -2.52 8.58
CA ALA A 213 -8.01 -3.83 8.98
C ALA A 213 -8.16 -4.07 10.49
N LEU A 214 -7.79 -3.10 11.33
CA LEU A 214 -7.94 -3.19 12.79
C LEU A 214 -9.41 -3.28 13.23
N ASN A 215 -10.34 -2.62 12.52
CA ASN A 215 -11.77 -2.73 12.77
C ASN A 215 -12.32 -4.13 12.44
N LYS A 216 -11.65 -4.86 11.54
CA LYS A 216 -11.93 -6.25 11.19
C LYS A 216 -11.21 -7.26 12.07
N GLU A 217 -10.53 -6.80 13.12
CA GLU A 217 -9.72 -7.65 14.03
C GLU A 217 -8.60 -8.40 13.28
N MET A 218 -8.17 -7.87 12.13
CA MET A 218 -7.02 -8.39 11.41
C MET A 218 -5.73 -8.01 12.15
N LYS A 219 -4.75 -8.92 12.14
CA LYS A 219 -3.38 -8.62 12.59
C LYS A 219 -2.72 -7.62 11.65
N VAL A 220 -2.25 -6.52 12.20
CA VAL A 220 -1.54 -5.48 11.45
C VAL A 220 -0.12 -5.35 12.00
N TYR A 221 0.86 -5.45 11.10
CA TYR A 221 2.26 -5.16 11.42
C TYR A 221 2.65 -3.83 10.78
N PHE A 222 3.19 -2.92 11.57
CA PHE A 222 3.64 -1.62 11.10
C PHE A 222 5.16 -1.53 11.16
N PHE A 223 5.77 -0.99 10.11
CA PHE A 223 7.22 -0.79 10.09
C PHE A 223 7.63 0.47 10.83
N GLN A 224 8.34 0.28 11.92
CA GLN A 224 8.87 1.35 12.76
C GLN A 224 10.19 0.89 13.39
N ASN A 225 11.10 1.82 13.65
CA ASN A 225 12.40 1.52 14.27
C ASN A 225 13.16 0.39 13.55
N GLU A 226 13.10 0.37 12.23
CA GLU A 226 13.76 -0.64 11.36
C GLU A 226 13.20 -2.08 11.45
N GLU A 227 12.08 -2.29 12.16
CA GLU A 227 11.45 -3.60 12.29
C GLU A 227 9.93 -3.56 12.06
N LEU A 228 9.34 -4.74 11.81
CA LEU A 228 7.89 -4.92 11.74
C LEU A 228 7.36 -5.30 13.12
N GLU A 229 6.51 -4.46 13.68
CA GLU A 229 5.89 -4.66 14.99
C GLU A 229 4.37 -4.82 14.84
N GLU A 230 3.77 -5.77 15.56
CA GLU A 230 2.31 -5.90 15.61
C GLU A 230 1.71 -4.71 16.36
N ILE A 231 0.75 -4.02 15.75
CA ILE A 231 0.13 -2.83 16.34
C ILE A 231 -1.34 -3.08 16.72
N THR A 232 -1.75 -2.44 17.81
CA THR A 232 -3.14 -2.39 18.28
C THR A 232 -3.86 -1.13 17.77
N ARG A 233 -5.14 -0.99 18.14
CA ARG A 233 -5.90 0.25 17.87
C ARG A 233 -5.34 1.42 18.66
N GLU A 234 -4.86 1.18 19.87
CA GLU A 234 -4.23 2.14 20.75
C GLU A 234 -2.92 2.65 20.13
N ASP A 235 -2.06 1.74 19.68
CA ASP A 235 -0.80 2.10 19.00
C ASP A 235 -1.07 2.92 17.72
N PHE A 236 -2.05 2.50 16.92
CA PHE A 236 -2.46 3.22 15.71
C PHE A 236 -2.90 4.66 16.01
N ASN A 237 -3.60 4.92 17.12
CA ASN A 237 -4.03 6.27 17.50
C ASN A 237 -2.85 7.18 17.88
N MET A 238 -1.67 6.62 18.19
CA MET A 238 -0.46 7.38 18.46
C MET A 238 0.25 7.81 17.17
N LEU A 239 0.06 7.05 16.08
CA LEU A 239 0.66 7.37 14.77
C LEU A 239 0.09 8.66 14.19
N LYS A 240 0.96 9.46 13.58
CA LYS A 240 0.56 10.70 12.90
C LYS A 240 0.37 10.48 11.42
N ALA A 241 -0.65 11.14 10.87
CA ALA A 241 -0.97 11.14 9.45
C ALA A 241 -0.85 12.55 8.88
N ILE A 242 -0.47 12.63 7.61
CA ILE A 242 -0.53 13.88 6.85
C ILE A 242 -2.00 14.32 6.77
N SER A 243 -2.25 15.60 7.05
CA SER A 243 -3.60 16.15 6.98
C SER A 243 -4.15 16.09 5.55
N PHE A 244 -5.45 15.78 5.46
CA PHE A 244 -6.12 15.55 4.20
C PHE A 244 -7.28 16.51 3.99
N ASP A 245 -7.06 17.53 3.16
CA ASP A 245 -8.01 18.60 2.85
C ASP A 245 -8.84 18.30 1.59
N GLY A 246 -9.25 17.05 1.40
CA GLY A 246 -10.00 16.64 0.21
C GLY A 246 -9.15 16.67 -1.06
N TYR A 247 -7.89 16.23 -0.95
CA TYR A 247 -6.89 16.08 -2.01
C TYR A 247 -6.20 17.35 -2.53
N TYR A 248 -6.64 18.57 -2.21
CA TYR A 248 -6.06 19.76 -2.84
C TYR A 248 -4.61 19.99 -2.42
N SER A 249 -4.36 20.33 -1.16
CA SER A 249 -3.00 20.63 -0.69
C SER A 249 -2.15 19.37 -0.62
N TYR A 250 -2.74 18.23 -0.26
CA TYR A 250 -2.03 16.94 -0.26
C TYR A 250 -1.46 16.59 -1.65
N ASN A 251 -2.28 16.62 -2.72
CA ASN A 251 -1.79 16.30 -4.07
C ASN A 251 -0.96 17.43 -4.69
N LYS A 252 -1.16 18.68 -4.27
CA LYS A 252 -0.45 19.83 -4.83
C LYS A 252 0.93 20.02 -4.21
N ILE A 253 1.09 19.69 -2.92
CA ILE A 253 2.30 20.01 -2.14
C ILE A 253 2.99 18.75 -1.66
N TRP A 254 2.33 17.98 -0.77
CA TRP A 254 2.99 16.85 -0.10
C TRP A 254 3.35 15.72 -1.07
N GLN A 255 2.36 15.21 -1.83
CA GLN A 255 2.55 14.04 -2.67
C GLN A 255 3.65 14.25 -3.72
N PRO A 256 3.76 15.40 -4.43
CA PRO A 256 4.87 15.65 -5.36
C PRO A 256 6.24 15.68 -4.66
N ILE A 257 6.34 16.36 -3.51
CA ILE A 257 7.59 16.49 -2.75
C ILE A 257 8.04 15.13 -2.23
N ALA A 258 7.14 14.40 -1.56
CA ALA A 258 7.42 13.06 -1.05
C ALA A 258 7.80 12.13 -2.21
N ARG A 259 7.03 12.14 -3.30
CA ARG A 259 7.34 11.32 -4.49
C ARG A 259 8.74 11.57 -5.00
N HIS A 260 9.10 12.82 -5.23
CA HIS A 260 10.42 13.15 -5.77
C HIS A 260 11.53 12.76 -4.79
N THR A 261 11.35 13.03 -3.51
CA THR A 261 12.33 12.68 -2.46
C THR A 261 12.61 11.18 -2.43
N TYR A 262 11.58 10.35 -2.29
CA TYR A 262 11.79 8.89 -2.21
C TYR A 262 12.23 8.27 -3.55
N GLN A 263 11.92 8.88 -4.69
CA GLN A 263 12.50 8.50 -5.98
C GLN A 263 14.02 8.76 -6.00
N CYS A 264 14.47 9.96 -5.61
CA CYS A 264 15.90 10.27 -5.54
C CYS A 264 16.64 9.36 -4.55
N LEU A 265 16.05 9.08 -3.37
CA LEU A 265 16.63 8.15 -2.40
C LEU A 265 16.75 6.73 -2.97
N THR A 266 15.74 6.29 -3.73
CA THR A 266 15.77 4.99 -4.42
C THR A 266 16.91 4.94 -5.43
N GLU A 267 17.10 5.99 -6.24
CA GLU A 267 18.20 6.06 -7.20
C GLU A 267 19.58 6.04 -6.52
N LEU A 268 19.72 6.72 -5.38
CA LEU A 268 20.97 6.72 -4.60
C LEU A 268 21.26 5.34 -4.00
N TYR A 269 20.24 4.66 -3.48
CA TYR A 269 20.38 3.33 -2.91
C TYR A 269 20.92 2.31 -3.92
N TYR A 270 20.41 2.33 -5.16
CA TYR A 270 20.84 1.38 -6.20
C TYR A 270 22.13 1.77 -6.95
N ARG A 271 22.71 2.94 -6.67
CA ARG A 271 24.01 3.36 -7.23
C ARG A 271 25.20 2.94 -6.38
N ASN A 272 24.97 2.62 -5.11
CA ASN A 272 25.98 2.13 -4.16
C ASN A 272 25.94 0.60 -4.08
#